data_AF-A0A9D8LEL9-F1
#
_entry.id   AF-A0A9D8LEL9-F1
#
_cell.length_a   1.000
_cell.length_b   1.000
_cell.length_c   1.000
_cell.angle_alpha   90.00
_cell.angle_beta   90.00
_cell.angle_gamma   90.00
#
_symmetry.space_group_name_H-M   'P 1'
#
loop_
_entity.id
_entity.type
_entity.pdbx_description
1 polymer ?
#
loop_
_entity_poly.entity_id
_entity_poly.type
_entity_poly.pdbx_seq_one_letter_code
_entity_poly.pdbx_strand_id
1 'polypeptide(L)' 'IETPSAGLAITISASESLRCPVVWAPAGADFLCVEPQSHAAGAPSETVVRTASPLRRLQPGETLEGWMRVSAAAL' A
#
# COMPACT_ATOMS: atom_id res chain seq x y z
N ILE A 1 -2.20 5.24 11.95
CA ILE A 1 -1.46 4.34 12.87
C ILE A 1 -1.17 5.15 14.11
N GLU A 2 -1.62 4.71 15.26
CA GLU A 2 -1.39 5.41 16.52
C GLU A 2 -0.30 4.67 17.30
N THR A 3 0.67 5.42 17.85
CA THR A 3 1.70 4.90 18.74
C THR A 3 1.63 5.62 20.08
N PRO A 4 0.63 5.29 20.95
CA PRO A 4 0.35 6.08 22.15
C PRO A 4 1.53 6.21 23.11
N SER A 5 2.37 5.16 23.23
CA SER A 5 3.59 5.20 24.05
C SER A 5 4.63 6.21 23.55
N ALA A 6 4.58 6.58 22.26
CA ALA A 6 5.42 7.61 21.67
C ALA A 6 4.69 8.95 21.50
N GLY A 7 3.40 9.03 21.82
CA GLY A 7 2.59 10.26 21.66
C GLY A 7 2.42 10.70 20.20
N LEU A 8 2.44 9.77 19.24
CA LEU A 8 2.38 10.09 17.81
C LEU A 8 1.20 9.42 17.10
N ALA A 9 0.66 10.13 16.12
CA ALA A 9 -0.24 9.61 15.09
C ALA A 9 0.45 9.70 13.72
N ILE A 10 0.61 8.55 13.06
CA ILE A 10 1.19 8.45 11.72
C ILE A 10 0.07 8.24 10.71
N THR A 11 0.01 9.11 9.70
CA THR A 11 -0.88 8.99 8.54
C THR A 11 -0.06 8.64 7.31
N ILE A 12 -0.51 7.63 6.58
CA ILE A 12 0.02 7.27 5.27
C ILE A 12 -1.09 7.52 4.26
N SER A 13 -0.82 8.37 3.28
CA SER A 13 -1.71 8.60 2.13
C SER A 13 -0.98 8.24 0.84
N ALA A 14 -1.74 7.86 -0.17
CA ALA A 14 -1.20 7.48 -1.46
C ALA A 14 -2.12 7.92 -2.59
N SER A 15 -1.56 8.03 -3.80
CA SER A 15 -2.33 8.27 -5.01
C SER A 15 -3.32 7.14 -5.31
N GLU A 16 -4.35 7.46 -6.09
CA GLU A 16 -5.34 6.48 -6.57
C GLU A 16 -4.71 5.31 -7.35
N SER A 17 -3.53 5.50 -7.95
CA SER A 17 -2.79 4.42 -8.60
C SER A 17 -2.28 3.35 -7.63
N LEU A 18 -2.18 3.62 -6.32
CA LEU A 18 -1.76 2.70 -5.26
C LEU A 18 -2.97 2.24 -4.40
N ARG A 19 -4.00 1.70 -5.06
CA ARG A 19 -5.32 1.38 -4.51
C ARG A 19 -5.47 0.03 -3.78
N CYS A 20 -4.39 -0.73 -3.63
CA CYS A 20 -4.41 -2.05 -2.98
C CYS A 20 -3.48 -2.07 -1.76
N PRO A 21 -3.83 -1.36 -0.67
CA PRO A 21 -2.97 -1.33 0.51
C PRO A 21 -2.90 -2.72 1.16
N VAL A 22 -1.69 -3.14 1.52
CA VAL A 22 -1.44 -4.31 2.35
C VAL A 22 -0.92 -3.84 3.70
N VAL A 23 -1.44 -4.42 4.77
CA VAL A 23 -0.90 -4.26 6.12
C VAL A 23 -0.44 -5.62 6.59
N TRP A 24 0.82 -5.70 7.02
CA TRP A 24 1.39 -6.93 7.54
C TRP A 24 2.04 -6.68 8.90
N ALA A 25 1.65 -7.48 9.90
CA ALA A 25 2.19 -7.45 11.25
C ALA A 25 2.61 -8.88 11.62
N PRO A 26 3.89 -9.24 11.44
CA PRO A 26 4.36 -10.59 11.77
C PRO A 26 4.24 -10.88 13.26
N ALA A 27 3.92 -12.13 13.59
CA ALA A 27 3.78 -12.56 14.98
C ALA A 27 5.11 -12.37 15.74
N GLY A 28 5.04 -11.69 16.88
CA GLY A 28 6.19 -11.42 17.75
C GLY A 28 7.11 -10.29 17.28
N ALA A 29 6.80 -9.62 16.16
CA ALA A 29 7.55 -8.46 15.72
C ALA A 29 7.11 -7.17 16.47
N ASP A 30 8.06 -6.26 16.63
CA ASP A 30 7.87 -4.91 17.18
C ASP A 30 7.60 -3.86 16.09
N PHE A 31 7.36 -4.30 14.86
CA PHE A 31 7.09 -3.46 13.70
C PHE A 31 5.85 -3.94 12.94
N LEU A 32 5.34 -3.05 12.09
CA LEU A 32 4.32 -3.36 11.08
C LEU A 32 4.73 -2.74 9.74
N CYS A 33 4.30 -3.38 8.66
CA CYS A 33 4.46 -2.88 7.30
C CYS A 33 3.12 -2.35 6.79
N VAL A 34 3.13 -1.15 6.20
CA VAL A 34 2.01 -0.61 5.42
C VAL A 34 2.49 -0.35 4.01
N GLU A 35 1.87 -1.02 3.05
CA GLU A 35 2.35 -1.10 1.68
C GLU A 35 1.22 -0.68 0.73
N PRO A 36 1.16 0.59 0.30
CA PRO A 36 0.28 1.00 -0.79
C PRO A 36 0.77 0.37 -2.11
N GLN A 37 0.01 -0.59 -2.66
CA GLN A 37 0.34 -1.28 -3.91
C GLN A 37 -0.61 -0.90 -5.04
N SER A 38 -0.13 -0.98 -6.29
CA SER A 38 -0.93 -0.64 -7.47
C SER A 38 -1.92 -1.74 -7.91
N HIS A 39 -1.72 -2.95 -7.42
CA HIS A 39 -2.53 -4.14 -7.70
C HIS A 39 -2.33 -5.14 -6.56
N ALA A 40 -3.23 -6.12 -6.45
CA ALA A 40 -3.13 -7.14 -5.40
C ALA A 40 -2.06 -8.20 -5.73
N ALA A 41 -1.43 -8.74 -4.68
CA ALA A 41 -0.58 -9.92 -4.79
C ALA A 41 -1.35 -11.07 -5.47
N GLY A 42 -0.73 -11.71 -6.46
CA GLY A 42 -1.37 -12.76 -7.26
C GLY A 42 -2.04 -12.26 -8.55
N ALA A 43 -2.27 -10.96 -8.75
CA ALA A 43 -2.91 -10.45 -9.97
C ALA A 43 -2.24 -10.88 -11.31
N PRO A 44 -0.91 -11.06 -11.39
CA PRO A 44 -0.27 -11.59 -12.60
C PRO A 44 -0.58 -13.07 -12.88
N SER A 45 -0.93 -13.86 -11.87
CA SER A 45 -0.97 -15.33 -11.97
C SER A 45 -2.37 -15.90 -11.72
N GLU A 46 -3.13 -15.35 -10.79
CA GLU A 46 -4.41 -15.87 -10.32
C GLU A 46 -5.59 -15.18 -11.01
N THR A 47 -6.43 -15.94 -11.70
CA THR A 47 -7.56 -15.39 -12.47
C THR A 47 -8.53 -14.58 -11.60
N VAL A 48 -8.89 -15.10 -10.42
CA VAL A 48 -9.81 -14.42 -9.50
C VAL A 48 -9.23 -13.09 -9.04
N VAL A 49 -7.95 -13.06 -8.67
CA VAL A 49 -7.28 -11.83 -8.22
C VAL A 49 -7.15 -10.84 -9.37
N ARG A 50 -6.76 -11.29 -10.56
CA ARG A 50 -6.64 -10.45 -11.76
C ARG A 50 -7.94 -9.74 -12.10
N THR A 51 -9.08 -10.42 -11.95
CA THR A 51 -10.40 -9.83 -12.18
C THR A 51 -10.76 -8.78 -11.13
N ALA A 52 -10.43 -9.03 -9.86
CA ALA A 52 -10.75 -8.11 -8.76
C ALA A 52 -9.79 -6.90 -8.67
N SER A 53 -8.51 -7.10 -8.97
CA SER A 53 -7.47 -6.08 -8.91
C SER A 53 -6.47 -6.25 -10.06
N PRO A 54 -6.79 -5.72 -11.25
CA PRO A 54 -5.94 -5.93 -12.43
C PRO A 54 -4.61 -5.18 -12.30
N LEU A 55 -3.52 -5.88 -12.63
CA LEU A 55 -2.24 -5.25 -12.96
C LEU A 55 -2.40 -4.46 -14.26
N ARG A 56 -2.13 -3.15 -14.20
CA ARG A 56 -2.11 -2.32 -15.41
C ARG A 56 -0.91 -2.71 -16.28
N ARG A 57 -1.18 -3.05 -17.54
CA ARG A 57 -0.14 -3.27 -18.57
C ARG A 57 0.05 -1.97 -19.33
N LEU A 58 1.28 -1.49 -19.39
CA LEU A 58 1.65 -0.29 -20.14
C LEU A 58 2.11 -0.66 -21.54
N GLN A 59 1.72 0.14 -22.53
CA GLN A 59 2.24 0.08 -23.89
C GLN A 59 3.59 0.80 -24.00
N PRO A 60 4.37 0.57 -25.08
CA PRO A 60 5.59 1.34 -25.31
C PRO A 60 5.34 2.85 -25.28
N GLY A 61 6.06 3.56 -24.43
CA GLY A 61 5.93 5.01 -24.23
C GLY A 61 4.91 5.44 -23.18
N GLU A 62 4.09 4.53 -22.64
CA GLU A 62 3.18 4.86 -21.54
C GLU A 62 3.91 4.85 -20.19
N THR A 63 3.47 5.73 -19.29
CA THR A 63 3.91 5.80 -17.90
C THR A 63 2.74 5.57 -16.95
N LEU A 64 3.06 5.04 -15.76
CA LEU A 64 2.17 5.03 -14.61
C LEU A 64 2.92 5.68 -13.46
N GLU A 65 2.31 6.67 -12.85
CA GLU A 65 2.86 7.35 -11.68
C GLU A 65 2.06 7.00 -10.43
N GLY A 66 2.77 6.95 -9.32
CA GLY A 66 2.16 6.84 -8.00
C GLY A 66 3.01 7.57 -6.98
N TRP A 67 2.36 8.08 -5.94
CA TRP A 67 3.03 8.72 -4.82
C TRP A 67 2.50 8.17 -3.52
N MET A 68 3.33 8.22 -2.48
CA MET A 68 2.92 8.06 -1.10
C MET A 68 3.44 9.22 -0.27
N ARG A 69 2.72 9.57 0.78
CA ARG A 69 3.14 10.54 1.79
C ARG A 69 2.99 9.90 3.16
N VAL A 70 4.03 10.06 3.97
CA VAL A 70 4.02 9.73 5.39
C VAL A 70 4.06 11.05 6.15
N SER A 71 3.11 11.25 7.06
CA SER A 71 3.10 12.39 7.97
C SER A 71 2.89 11.93 9.40
N ALA A 72 3.56 12.59 10.33
CA ALA A 72 3.39 12.38 11.77
C ALA A 72 2.79 13.63 12.40
N ALA A 73 1.88 13.44 13.34
CA ALA A 73 1.33 14.47 14.21
C ALA A 73 1.42 14.02 15.67
N ALA A 74 1.36 14.95 16.60
CA ALA A 74 1.11 14.61 18.00
C ALA A 74 -0.26 13.93 18.11
N LEU A 75 -0.33 12.89 18.95
CA LEU A 75 -1.58 12.18 19.26
C LEU A 75 -2.47 13.05 20.17
#